data_AF-A0A924XXV3-F1
#
_entry.id   AF-A0A924XXV3-F1
#
_cell.length_a   1.000
_cell.length_b   1.000
_cell.length_c   1.000
_cell.angle_alpha   90.00
_cell.angle_beta   90.00
_cell.angle_gamma   90.00
#
_symmetry.space_group_name_H-M   'P 1'
#
loop_
_entity.id
_entity.type
_entity.pdbx_description
1 polymer ?
#
loop_
_entity_poly.entity_id
_entity_poly.type
_entity_poly.pdbx_seq_one_letter_code
_entity_poly.pdbx_strand_id
1 'polypeptide(L)'
;MTTPVEAVAVATVPPMPTGAARWWVYQRERFPLVAHGPLVAAFSFSAVSFSSLLRREGDFPAWQNLAVSFVTALLFFLLLRIADEFKDFEDDSRWRPYRAVPRGLVKLRELGVVAVFAAIIQVVLALALSPGLLPYLLVVWIWLALMTKEFFVGDWLKKHPVQYMVSHMAIMPLIDLYATACDWRVAG
;
A
#
# COMPACT_ATOMS: atom_id res chain seq x y z
N MET A 1 24.96 -51.33 5.92
CA MET A 1 25.25 -49.89 5.75
C MET A 1 23.98 -49.22 5.24
N THR A 2 23.15 -48.73 6.15
CA THR A 2 21.92 -47.98 5.85
C THR A 2 22.18 -46.52 6.18
N THR A 3 22.21 -45.66 5.17
CA THR A 3 22.27 -44.20 5.36
C THR A 3 20.95 -43.71 5.95
N PRO A 4 20.95 -42.90 7.02
CA PRO A 4 19.75 -42.28 7.53
C PRO A 4 19.35 -41.15 6.56
N VAL A 5 18.15 -41.26 5.98
CA VAL A 5 17.51 -40.19 5.24
C VAL A 5 17.30 -39.03 6.22
N GLU A 6 17.97 -37.92 5.94
CA GLU A 6 17.90 -36.68 6.71
C GLU A 6 16.45 -36.29 6.94
N ALA A 7 16.12 -36.13 8.22
CA ALA A 7 14.90 -35.49 8.66
C ALA A 7 14.88 -34.08 8.06
N VAL A 8 14.09 -33.89 7.01
CA VAL A 8 13.65 -32.57 6.59
C VAL A 8 12.98 -31.96 7.81
N ALA A 9 13.67 -31.03 8.46
CA ALA A 9 13.15 -30.26 9.56
C ALA A 9 11.86 -29.62 9.07
N VAL A 10 10.71 -30.18 9.48
CA VAL A 10 9.42 -29.53 9.37
C VAL A 10 9.62 -28.22 10.11
N ALA A 11 9.79 -27.12 9.37
CA ALA A 11 9.93 -25.80 9.94
C ALA A 11 8.76 -25.62 10.91
N THR A 12 9.08 -25.65 12.21
CA THR A 12 8.08 -25.56 13.26
C THR A 12 7.40 -24.22 13.07
N VAL A 13 6.13 -24.27 12.65
CA VAL A 13 5.33 -23.07 12.51
C VAL A 13 5.33 -22.39 13.88
N PRO A 14 5.88 -21.17 14.01
CA PRO A 14 5.97 -20.51 15.30
C PRO A 14 4.56 -20.40 15.90
N PRO A 15 4.40 -20.59 17.22
CA PRO A 15 3.10 -20.57 17.86
C PRO A 15 2.37 -19.28 17.52
N MET A 16 1.11 -19.38 17.10
CA MET A 16 0.35 -18.22 16.63
C MET A 16 0.13 -17.23 17.78
N PRO A 17 0.69 -16.01 17.71
CA PRO A 17 0.45 -15.01 18.75
C PRO A 17 -1.02 -14.56 18.72
N THR A 18 -1.59 -14.33 19.90
CA THR A 18 -2.97 -13.89 20.06
C THR A 18 -3.08 -12.37 20.24
N GLY A 19 -4.26 -11.80 20.03
CA GLY A 19 -4.51 -10.38 20.26
C GLY A 19 -3.68 -9.43 19.39
N ALA A 20 -3.09 -8.39 20.00
CA ALA A 20 -2.29 -7.36 19.33
C ALA A 20 -0.94 -7.86 18.79
N ALA A 21 -0.38 -8.93 19.39
CA ALA A 21 0.88 -9.51 18.95
C ALA A 21 0.77 -10.12 17.53
N ARG A 22 -0.42 -10.60 17.14
CA ARG A 22 -0.69 -11.06 15.77
C ARG A 22 -0.53 -9.95 14.74
N TRP A 23 -1.03 -8.75 15.07
CA TRP A 23 -1.00 -7.57 14.21
C TRP A 23 0.41 -7.01 14.10
N TRP A 24 1.17 -7.05 15.19
CA TRP A 24 2.59 -6.69 15.19
C TRP A 24 3.42 -7.60 14.29
N VAL A 25 3.19 -8.91 14.34
CA VAL A 25 3.85 -9.88 13.45
C VAL A 25 3.43 -9.65 12.00
N TYR A 26 2.14 -9.48 11.72
CA TYR A 26 1.65 -9.16 10.38
C TYR A 26 2.29 -7.88 9.81
N GLN A 27 2.33 -6.81 10.60
CA GLN A 27 2.94 -5.55 10.19
C GLN A 27 4.43 -5.75 9.90
N ARG A 28 5.19 -6.44 10.77
CA ARG A 28 6.62 -6.68 10.52
C ARG A 28 6.90 -7.55 9.29
N GLU A 29 6.07 -8.57 9.06
CA GLU A 29 6.25 -9.51 7.94
C GLU A 29 5.81 -8.91 6.59
N ARG A 30 4.71 -8.15 6.58
CA ARG A 30 4.10 -7.67 5.33
C ARG A 30 4.35 -6.21 5.04
N PHE A 31 4.29 -5.33 6.03
CA PHE A 31 4.45 -3.90 5.82
C PHE A 31 5.18 -3.27 7.00
N PRO A 32 6.51 -3.44 7.09
CA PRO A 32 7.28 -2.90 8.19
C PRO A 32 7.18 -1.37 8.17
N LEU A 33 6.19 -0.82 8.87
CA LEU A 33 5.90 0.62 8.91
C LEU A 33 7.13 1.43 9.33
N VAL A 34 8.01 0.84 10.15
CA VAL A 34 9.24 1.48 10.58
C VAL A 34 10.24 1.64 9.43
N ALA A 35 10.28 0.69 8.49
CA ALA A 35 11.15 0.78 7.31
C ALA A 35 10.52 1.63 6.20
N HIS A 36 9.20 1.50 5.98
CA HIS A 36 8.50 2.25 4.94
C HIS A 36 8.20 3.70 5.34
N GLY A 37 7.95 3.98 6.62
CA GLY A 37 7.59 5.31 7.13
C GLY A 37 8.58 6.40 6.74
N PRO A 38 9.89 6.25 6.99
CA PRO A 38 10.90 7.24 6.58
C PRO A 38 10.95 7.44 5.06
N LEU A 39 10.81 6.37 4.27
CA LEU A 39 10.81 6.46 2.81
C LEU A 39 9.56 7.19 2.30
N VAL A 40 8.39 6.88 2.85
CA VAL A 40 7.12 7.54 2.52
C VAL A 40 7.16 9.01 2.95
N ALA A 41 7.78 9.32 4.09
CA ALA A 41 8.01 10.69 4.54
C ALA A 41 8.90 11.44 3.57
N ALA A 42 10.04 10.87 3.17
CA ALA A 42 10.92 11.49 2.18
C ALA A 42 10.23 11.69 0.82
N PHE A 43 9.46 10.70 0.37
CA PHE A 43 8.67 10.76 -0.87
C PHE A 43 7.63 11.88 -0.83
N SER A 44 6.77 11.90 0.18
CA SER A 44 5.71 12.92 0.34
C SER A 44 6.28 14.33 0.56
N PHE A 45 7.37 14.44 1.32
CA PHE A 45 8.10 15.69 1.51
C PHE A 45 8.68 16.21 0.20
N SER A 46 9.32 15.34 -0.59
CA SER A 46 9.87 15.69 -1.90
C SER A 46 8.78 16.15 -2.86
N ALA A 47 7.65 15.44 -2.94
CA ALA A 47 6.53 15.79 -3.80
C ALA A 47 5.97 17.18 -3.48
N VAL A 48 5.66 17.43 -2.21
CA VAL A 48 5.11 18.72 -1.76
C VAL A 48 6.12 19.85 -1.91
N SER A 49 7.40 19.62 -1.58
CA SER A 49 8.45 20.64 -1.70
C SER A 49 8.72 20.99 -3.15
N PHE A 50 8.72 20.01 -4.05
CA PHE A 50 8.89 20.25 -5.49
C PHE A 50 7.73 21.08 -6.07
N SER A 51 6.50 20.79 -5.64
CA SER A 51 5.32 21.60 -5.99
C SER A 51 5.48 23.05 -5.52
N SER A 52 5.88 23.28 -4.26
CA SER A 52 6.10 24.63 -3.74
C SER A 52 7.19 25.39 -4.52
N LEU A 53 8.31 24.73 -4.84
CA LEU A 53 9.39 25.32 -5.64
C LEU A 53 8.90 25.78 -7.03
N LEU A 54 8.06 24.99 -7.69
CA LEU A 54 7.51 25.33 -9.00
C LEU A 54 6.54 26.50 -8.94
N ARG A 55 5.81 26.69 -7.83
CA ARG A 55 4.92 27.85 -7.61
C ARG A 55 5.68 29.15 -7.35
N ARG A 56 7.02 29.11 -7.23
CA ARG A 56 7.91 30.26 -6.99
C ARG A 56 7.60 31.05 -5.72
N GLU A 57 6.87 30.45 -4.76
CA GLU A 57 6.53 31.13 -3.52
C GLU A 57 7.70 31.22 -2.54
N GLY A 58 8.79 30.46 -2.73
CA GLY A 58 10.00 30.55 -1.90
C GLY A 58 9.83 30.13 -0.44
N ASP A 59 8.58 30.04 0.03
CA ASP A 59 8.19 29.64 1.36
C ASP A 59 8.12 28.12 1.51
N PHE A 60 8.43 27.69 2.73
CA PHE A 60 8.34 26.29 3.11
C PHE A 60 6.88 25.83 2.99
N PRO A 61 6.61 24.63 2.43
CA PRO A 61 5.25 24.16 2.27
C PRO A 61 4.52 24.10 3.62
N ALA A 62 3.23 24.45 3.61
CA ALA A 62 2.41 24.44 4.82
C ALA A 62 2.48 23.07 5.51
N TRP A 63 2.64 23.08 6.84
CA TRP A 63 2.81 21.84 7.60
C TRP A 63 1.60 20.91 7.42
N GLN A 64 0.40 21.47 7.24
CA GLN A 64 -0.82 20.72 6.94
C GLN A 64 -0.71 19.94 5.63
N ASN A 65 -0.17 20.54 4.57
CA ASN A 65 0.02 19.88 3.28
C ASN A 65 0.98 18.69 3.40
N LEU A 66 2.08 18.88 4.14
CA LEU A 66 3.05 17.83 4.44
C LEU A 66 2.46 16.70 5.28
N ALA A 67 1.71 17.02 6.34
CA ALA A 67 1.10 16.02 7.20
C ALA A 67 0.03 15.20 6.45
N VAL A 68 -0.84 15.89 5.70
CA VAL A 68 -1.88 15.23 4.90
C VAL A 68 -1.26 14.39 3.79
N SER A 69 -0.28 14.90 3.04
CA SER A 69 0.37 14.12 1.97
C SER A 69 1.07 12.88 2.54
N PHE A 70 1.79 13.01 3.65
CA PHE A 70 2.45 11.88 4.32
C PHE A 70 1.46 10.81 4.78
N VAL A 71 0.44 11.20 5.56
CA VAL A 71 -0.53 10.24 6.10
C VAL A 71 -1.31 9.59 4.97
N THR A 72 -1.73 10.34 3.95
CA THR A 72 -2.49 9.80 2.82
C THR A 72 -1.63 8.86 1.98
N ALA A 73 -0.35 9.19 1.74
CA ALA A 73 0.61 8.30 1.06
C ALA A 73 0.83 7.01 1.85
N LEU A 74 1.03 7.09 3.17
CA LEU A 74 1.16 5.92 4.03
C LEU A 74 -0.07 5.01 3.91
N LEU A 75 -1.27 5.58 3.91
CA LEU A 75 -2.52 4.85 3.73
C LEU A 75 -2.65 4.24 2.32
N PHE A 76 -2.17 4.90 1.27
CA PHE A 76 -2.14 4.31 -0.07
C PHE A 76 -1.25 3.07 -0.12
N PHE A 77 -0.05 3.13 0.46
CA PHE A 77 0.83 1.96 0.53
C PHE A 77 0.22 0.82 1.36
N LEU A 78 -0.48 1.15 2.44
CA LEU A 78 -1.23 0.16 3.22
C LEU A 78 -2.35 -0.47 2.37
N LEU A 79 -3.13 0.33 1.64
CA LEU A 79 -4.20 -0.14 0.76
C LEU A 79 -3.66 -1.04 -0.37
N LEU A 80 -2.53 -0.66 -0.98
CA LEU A 80 -1.81 -1.49 -1.96
C LEU A 80 -1.46 -2.85 -1.38
N ARG A 81 -0.89 -2.86 -0.18
CA ARG A 81 -0.50 -4.11 0.46
C ARG A 81 -1.70 -4.99 0.79
N ILE A 82 -2.77 -4.39 1.29
CA ILE A 82 -4.01 -5.12 1.57
C ILE A 82 -4.59 -5.69 0.26
N ALA A 83 -4.62 -4.88 -0.81
CA ALA A 83 -5.10 -5.30 -2.12
C ALA A 83 -4.32 -6.48 -2.68
N ASP A 84 -2.99 -6.49 -2.54
CA ASP A 84 -2.15 -7.63 -2.93
C ASP A 84 -2.52 -8.90 -2.16
N GLU A 85 -2.82 -8.83 -0.86
CA GLU A 85 -3.26 -10.02 -0.09
C GLU A 85 -4.62 -10.56 -0.59
N PHE A 86 -5.54 -9.69 -1.02
CA PHE A 86 -6.82 -10.11 -1.60
C PHE A 86 -6.64 -10.72 -3.00
N LYS A 87 -5.76 -10.12 -3.80
CA LYS A 87 -5.44 -10.56 -5.16
C LYS A 87 -4.74 -11.91 -5.16
N ASP A 88 -3.70 -12.07 -4.34
CA ASP A 88 -2.82 -13.24 -4.35
C ASP A 88 -3.35 -14.39 -3.47
N PHE A 89 -4.51 -14.25 -2.81
CA PHE A 89 -4.98 -15.21 -1.80
C PHE A 89 -5.07 -16.66 -2.31
N GLU A 90 -5.61 -16.88 -3.50
CA GLU A 90 -5.78 -18.23 -4.06
C GLU A 90 -4.42 -18.87 -4.40
N ASP A 91 -3.53 -18.11 -5.03
CA ASP A 91 -2.19 -18.58 -5.43
C ASP A 91 -1.30 -18.79 -4.20
N ASP A 92 -1.37 -17.89 -3.21
CA ASP A 92 -0.63 -18.00 -1.95
C ASP A 92 -1.11 -19.19 -1.11
N SER A 93 -2.42 -19.49 -1.12
CA SER A 93 -2.95 -20.66 -0.40
C SER A 93 -2.46 -21.98 -1.00
N ARG A 94 -2.19 -22.01 -2.32
CA ARG A 94 -1.68 -23.20 -3.02
C ARG A 94 -0.17 -23.37 -2.89
N TRP A 95 0.59 -22.29 -3.04
CA TRP A 95 2.04 -22.35 -3.20
C TRP A 95 2.84 -21.78 -2.02
N ARG A 96 2.22 -20.98 -1.15
CA ARG A 96 2.88 -20.26 -0.04
C ARG A 96 2.07 -20.29 1.26
N PRO A 97 1.75 -21.50 1.79
CA PRO A 97 0.93 -21.64 2.99
C PRO A 97 1.55 -21.04 4.26
N TYR A 98 2.85 -20.73 4.24
CA TYR A 98 3.55 -20.07 5.36
C TYR A 98 3.21 -18.57 5.51
N ARG A 99 2.57 -17.94 4.51
CA ARG A 99 2.17 -16.52 4.56
C ARG A 99 1.09 -16.27 5.62
N ALA A 100 1.06 -15.05 6.15
CA ALA A 100 0.21 -14.67 7.28
C ALA A 100 -1.30 -14.95 7.08
N VAL A 101 -1.83 -14.68 5.88
CA VAL A 101 -3.26 -14.89 5.57
C VAL A 101 -3.60 -16.38 5.38
N PRO A 102 -2.90 -17.16 4.53
CA PRO A 102 -3.11 -18.61 4.43
C PRO A 102 -2.90 -19.37 5.75
N ARG A 103 -1.96 -18.92 6.60
CA ARG A 103 -1.70 -19.49 7.92
C ARG A 103 -2.82 -19.22 8.94
N GLY A 104 -3.76 -18.33 8.63
CA GLY A 104 -4.85 -17.96 9.51
C GLY A 104 -4.46 -16.97 10.62
N LEU A 105 -3.32 -16.27 10.51
CA LEU A 105 -2.90 -15.26 11.48
C LEU A 105 -3.85 -14.06 11.48
N VAL A 106 -4.33 -13.66 10.29
CA VAL A 106 -5.27 -12.55 10.07
C VAL A 106 -6.29 -12.98 9.01
N LYS A 107 -7.56 -12.62 9.20
CA LYS A 107 -8.61 -12.93 8.22
C LYS A 107 -8.69 -11.85 7.14
N LEU A 108 -8.96 -12.25 5.89
CA LEU A 108 -9.23 -11.29 4.79
C LEU A 108 -10.31 -10.27 5.15
N ARG A 109 -11.36 -10.69 5.86
CA ARG A 109 -12.42 -9.78 6.33
C ARG A 109 -11.90 -8.67 7.25
N GLU A 110 -10.96 -8.99 8.14
CA GLU A 110 -10.35 -8.00 9.04
C GLU A 110 -9.51 -7.00 8.24
N LEU A 111 -8.74 -7.47 7.24
CA LEU A 111 -8.00 -6.61 6.33
C LEU A 111 -8.91 -5.71 5.49
N GLY A 112 -10.05 -6.23 5.04
CA GLY A 112 -11.06 -5.43 4.32
C GLY A 112 -11.63 -4.31 5.18
N VAL A 113 -11.88 -4.56 6.46
CA VAL A 113 -12.30 -3.51 7.41
C VAL A 113 -11.22 -2.44 7.57
N VAL A 114 -9.95 -2.84 7.72
CA VAL A 114 -8.82 -1.91 7.78
C VAL A 114 -8.71 -1.07 6.51
N ALA A 115 -8.89 -1.68 5.34
CA ALA A 115 -8.89 -0.96 4.06
C ALA A 115 -10.01 0.08 3.97
N VAL A 116 -11.23 -0.27 4.41
CA VAL A 116 -12.35 0.69 4.43
C VAL A 116 -12.06 1.84 5.40
N PHE A 117 -11.54 1.56 6.60
CA PHE A 117 -11.15 2.62 7.53
C PHE A 117 -10.05 3.52 6.97
N ALA A 118 -9.02 2.94 6.33
CA ALA A 118 -7.97 3.69 5.65
C ALA A 118 -8.56 4.60 4.57
N ALA A 119 -9.44 4.07 3.72
CA ALA A 119 -10.11 4.83 2.68
C ALA A 119 -10.97 5.99 3.23
N ILE A 120 -11.71 5.76 4.33
CA ILE A 120 -12.48 6.82 5.00
C ILE A 120 -11.54 7.92 5.51
N ILE A 121 -10.43 7.57 6.16
CA ILE A 121 -9.45 8.55 6.64
C ILE A 121 -8.88 9.37 5.47
N GLN A 122 -8.56 8.74 4.34
CA GLN A 122 -8.08 9.47 3.15
C GLN A 122 -9.12 10.49 2.64
N VAL A 123 -10.40 10.12 2.60
CA VAL A 123 -11.49 11.04 2.20
C VAL A 123 -11.62 12.20 3.19
N VAL A 124 -11.59 11.92 4.50
CA VAL A 124 -11.69 12.95 5.54
C VAL A 124 -10.51 13.92 5.43
N LEU A 125 -9.29 13.42 5.25
CA LEU A 125 -8.10 14.26 5.09
C LEU A 125 -8.15 15.09 3.79
N ALA A 126 -8.58 14.48 2.68
CA ALA A 126 -8.77 15.17 1.41
C ALA A 126 -9.78 16.32 1.55
N LEU A 127 -10.95 16.05 2.15
CA LEU A 127 -11.99 17.05 2.39
C LEU A 127 -11.55 18.16 3.34
N ALA A 128 -10.81 17.81 4.40
CA ALA A 128 -10.30 18.77 5.38
C ALA A 128 -9.27 19.72 4.76
N LEU A 129 -8.51 19.27 3.77
CA LEU A 129 -7.49 20.07 3.10
C LEU A 129 -8.06 20.86 1.92
N SER A 130 -8.69 20.19 0.96
CA SER A 130 -9.42 20.82 -0.14
C SER A 130 -10.31 19.79 -0.85
N PRO A 131 -11.63 20.06 -1.02
CA PRO A 131 -12.52 19.19 -1.78
C PRO A 131 -12.04 18.92 -3.22
N GLY A 132 -11.20 19.79 -3.78
CA GLY A 132 -10.57 19.62 -5.08
C GLY A 132 -9.59 18.43 -5.17
N LEU A 133 -9.23 17.80 -4.06
CA LEU A 133 -8.38 16.60 -4.01
C LEU A 133 -9.15 15.30 -4.29
N LEU A 134 -10.48 15.31 -4.12
CA LEU A 134 -11.30 14.10 -4.31
C LEU A 134 -11.18 13.46 -5.71
N PRO A 135 -11.17 14.22 -6.82
CA PRO A 135 -10.96 13.62 -8.14
C PRO A 135 -9.63 12.86 -8.25
N TYR A 136 -8.55 13.41 -7.69
CA TYR A 136 -7.24 12.75 -7.69
C TYR A 136 -7.24 11.49 -6.82
N LEU A 137 -7.87 11.55 -5.64
CA LEU A 137 -8.06 10.38 -4.77
C LEU A 137 -8.81 9.27 -5.51
N LEU A 138 -9.90 9.63 -6.20
CA LEU A 138 -10.70 8.69 -6.99
C LEU A 138 -9.90 8.07 -8.14
N VAL A 139 -9.08 8.84 -8.85
CA VAL A 139 -8.20 8.30 -9.90
C VAL A 139 -7.26 7.23 -9.35
N VAL A 140 -6.61 7.49 -8.20
CA VAL A 140 -5.71 6.53 -7.56
C VAL A 140 -6.48 5.27 -7.11
N TRP A 141 -7.67 5.44 -6.53
CA TRP A 141 -8.52 4.30 -6.13
C TRP A 141 -9.03 3.47 -7.30
N ILE A 142 -9.44 4.11 -8.39
CA ILE A 142 -9.85 3.41 -9.61
C ILE A 142 -8.66 2.60 -10.14
N TRP A 143 -7.47 3.19 -10.21
CA TRP A 143 -6.27 2.48 -10.64
C TRP A 143 -5.94 1.30 -9.72
N LEU A 144 -6.00 1.49 -8.40
CA LEU A 144 -5.81 0.44 -7.41
C LEU A 144 -6.82 -0.71 -7.61
N ALA A 145 -8.10 -0.39 -7.83
CA ALA A 145 -9.14 -1.40 -8.05
C ALA A 145 -8.91 -2.18 -9.37
N LEU A 146 -8.54 -1.47 -10.45
CA LEU A 146 -8.18 -2.10 -11.74
C LEU A 146 -6.98 -3.03 -11.59
N MET A 147 -5.93 -2.58 -10.91
CA MET A 147 -4.72 -3.36 -10.65
C MET A 147 -5.03 -4.62 -9.82
N THR A 148 -5.90 -4.50 -8.81
CA THR A 148 -6.36 -5.62 -7.97
C THR A 148 -7.07 -6.70 -8.81
N LYS A 149 -7.78 -6.29 -9.88
CA LYS A 149 -8.45 -7.19 -10.84
C LYS A 149 -7.56 -7.59 -12.02
N GLU A 150 -6.26 -7.30 -11.95
CA GLU A 150 -5.30 -7.50 -13.06
C GLU A 150 -5.80 -6.93 -14.40
N PHE A 151 -6.46 -5.76 -14.34
CA PHE A 151 -7.09 -5.08 -15.48
C PHE A 151 -8.10 -5.94 -16.25
N PHE A 152 -8.64 -6.99 -15.63
CA PHE A 152 -9.52 -8.01 -16.23
C PHE A 152 -8.87 -8.84 -17.36
N VAL A 153 -7.55 -8.73 -17.51
CA VAL A 153 -6.75 -9.43 -18.54
C VAL A 153 -5.57 -10.19 -17.91
N GLY A 154 -5.77 -10.71 -16.68
CA GLY A 154 -4.75 -11.36 -15.87
C GLY A 154 -3.96 -12.45 -16.61
N ASP A 155 -4.62 -13.36 -17.32
CA ASP A 155 -3.96 -14.44 -18.06
C ASP A 155 -3.04 -13.94 -19.19
N TRP A 156 -3.39 -12.81 -19.80
CA TRP A 156 -2.55 -12.17 -20.82
C TRP A 156 -1.39 -11.42 -20.15
N LEU A 157 -1.67 -10.70 -19.06
CA LEU A 157 -0.66 -9.97 -18.28
C LEU A 157 0.42 -10.91 -17.71
N LYS A 158 0.02 -12.09 -17.21
CA LYS A 158 0.95 -13.12 -16.70
C LYS A 158 1.91 -13.64 -17.78
N LYS A 159 1.49 -13.62 -19.06
CA LYS A 159 2.34 -13.99 -20.21
C LYS A 159 3.25 -12.85 -20.69
N HIS A 160 3.01 -11.63 -20.21
CA HIS A 160 3.67 -10.41 -20.66
C HIS A 160 4.27 -9.62 -19.46
N PRO A 161 5.42 -10.07 -18.93
CA PRO A 161 5.97 -9.54 -17.68
C PRO A 161 6.26 -8.04 -17.70
N VAL A 162 6.67 -7.50 -18.86
CA VAL A 162 6.96 -6.06 -19.00
C VAL A 162 5.69 -5.23 -18.87
N GLN A 163 4.61 -5.62 -19.56
CA GLN A 163 3.32 -4.94 -19.51
C GLN A 163 2.67 -5.06 -18.13
N TYR A 164 2.82 -6.22 -17.48
CA TYR A 164 2.45 -6.41 -16.08
C TYR A 164 3.17 -5.40 -15.18
N MET A 165 4.49 -5.33 -15.27
CA MET A 165 5.30 -4.41 -14.46
C MET A 165 4.94 -2.96 -14.71
N VAL A 166 4.86 -2.51 -15.97
CA VAL A 166 4.56 -1.12 -16.31
C VAL A 166 3.18 -0.70 -15.82
N SER A 167 2.15 -1.53 -16.01
CA SER A 167 0.79 -1.23 -15.55
C SER A 167 0.70 -1.14 -14.03
N HIS A 168 1.44 -1.97 -13.30
CA HIS A 168 1.46 -1.93 -11.83
C HIS A 168 2.32 -0.78 -11.29
N MET A 169 3.46 -0.47 -11.92
CA MET A 169 4.34 0.64 -11.53
C MET A 169 3.70 2.01 -11.74
N ALA A 170 2.71 2.13 -12.63
CA ALA A 170 1.97 3.37 -12.87
C ALA A 170 1.22 3.88 -11.63
N ILE A 171 1.00 3.06 -10.59
CA ILE A 171 0.42 3.55 -9.33
C ILE A 171 1.32 4.57 -8.63
N MET A 172 2.65 4.43 -8.71
CA MET A 172 3.60 5.30 -8.03
C MET A 172 3.51 6.76 -8.50
N PRO A 173 3.57 7.08 -9.81
CA PRO A 173 3.37 8.45 -10.29
C PRO A 173 1.96 8.97 -10.04
N LEU A 174 0.93 8.12 -9.93
CA LEU A 174 -0.42 8.56 -9.55
C LEU A 174 -0.50 8.98 -8.07
N ILE A 175 0.16 8.25 -7.17
CA ILE A 175 0.27 8.64 -5.77
C ILE A 175 1.10 9.92 -5.64
N ASP A 176 2.17 10.08 -6.43
CA ASP A 176 2.97 11.30 -6.48
C ASP A 176 2.15 12.51 -6.97
N LEU A 177 1.34 12.30 -8.01
CA LEU A 177 0.40 13.33 -8.50
C LEU A 177 -0.60 13.75 -7.41
N TYR A 178 -1.11 12.80 -6.63
CA TYR A 178 -1.97 13.13 -5.50
C TYR A 178 -1.21 13.91 -4.41
N ALA A 179 0.01 13.47 -4.06
CA ALA A 179 0.83 14.10 -3.03
C ALA A 179 1.23 15.54 -3.40
N THR A 180 1.58 15.77 -4.67
CA THR A 180 1.81 17.13 -5.20
C THR A 180 0.52 17.95 -5.20
N ALA A 181 -0.64 17.37 -5.56
CA ALA A 181 -1.93 18.05 -5.54
C ALA A 181 -2.32 18.59 -4.16
N CYS A 182 -1.91 17.94 -3.07
CA CYS A 182 -2.07 18.46 -1.72
C CYS A 182 -1.43 19.84 -1.49
N ASP A 183 -0.48 20.26 -2.34
CA ASP A 183 0.13 21.58 -2.27
C ASP A 183 -0.50 22.54 -3.30
N TRP A 184 -0.35 22.25 -4.59
CA TRP A 184 -0.75 23.22 -5.63
C TRP A 184 -2.26 23.45 -5.69
N ARG A 185 -3.08 22.42 -5.47
CA ARG A 185 -4.55 22.57 -5.53
C ARG A 185 -5.12 23.35 -4.36
N VAL A 186 -4.41 23.38 -3.24
CA VAL A 186 -4.79 24.15 -2.04
C VAL A 186 -4.42 25.61 -2.20
N ALA A 187 -3.34 25.90 -2.92
CA ALA A 187 -2.84 27.24 -3.13
C ALA A 187 -3.60 28.06 -4.18
N GLY A 188 -4.28 27.42 -5.14
CA GLY A 188 -5.07 28.08 -6.18
C GLY A 188 -4.71 27.64 -7.58
#